data_AF-A0A2H5ZAC3-F1
#
_entry.id   AF-A0A2H5ZAC3-F1
#
_cell.length_a   1.000
_cell.length_b   1.000
_cell.length_c   1.000
_cell.angle_alpha   90.00
_cell.angle_beta   90.00
_cell.angle_gamma   90.00
#
_symmetry.space_group_name_H-M   'P 1'
#
loop_
_entity.id
_entity.type
_entity.pdbx_description
1 polymer ?
#
loop_
_entity_poly.entity_id
_entity_poly.type
_entity_poly.pdbx_seq_one_letter_code
_entity_poly.pdbx_strand_id
1 'polypeptide(L)'
;MKVSSANTRLRTAAALLAILLALSACTASLRPGETLIVRCEDGSLAVTKKGEGEAHLACVAVSPTPHPSPTPTATPEPPASGAVGRCGEPMDQWHPPVVIGPDGKPCYTGHEHGDPPPDWIAAAGYTVRFSGPFNTSPQENVEKHAGMKGFSTRLNGVDLYFRIHAASNPMDRMSRYHSYQVWARDPAGNVSFWQGWFDAGDPRPASEGGARVPRRRNPSPAEEQRPIIAVCDATSVAQGIGCEQWYSAPGQPDWSWDFGWTICGATTLYQPGENATAYDRSTWILTGETGVERRLEAAWYAFRNPIRGAFVATQFGEIVSGHDDPRCSGTTTKYGVTYRNVCLDQYIAPTMPTVAFPGNSDQKRYPDPGVTVPN
;
A
#
# COMPACT_ATOMS: atom_id res chain seq x y z
N MET A 1 -77.65 25.15 -17.99
CA MET A 1 -76.80 24.88 -16.82
C MET A 1 -75.34 24.84 -17.29
N LYS A 2 -74.47 25.63 -16.63
CA LYS A 2 -73.01 25.59 -16.76
C LYS A 2 -72.48 24.18 -16.46
N VAL A 3 -71.43 23.74 -17.15
CA VAL A 3 -70.07 23.52 -16.60
C VAL A 3 -69.13 23.13 -17.76
N SER A 4 -67.92 23.71 -17.67
CA SER A 4 -66.74 23.63 -18.54
C SER A 4 -65.86 22.42 -18.21
N SER A 5 -65.04 21.96 -19.18
CA SER A 5 -63.62 21.54 -19.02
C SER A 5 -63.24 20.59 -20.17
N ALA A 6 -62.48 20.97 -21.21
CA ALA A 6 -61.05 21.31 -21.21
C ALA A 6 -60.14 20.20 -20.67
N ASN A 7 -60.00 19.07 -21.38
CA ASN A 7 -58.97 18.09 -21.04
C ASN A 7 -58.55 17.17 -22.20
N THR A 8 -58.00 17.71 -23.30
CA THR A 8 -57.30 16.88 -24.30
C THR A 8 -56.26 17.63 -25.14
N ARG A 9 -55.48 18.55 -24.56
CA ARG A 9 -54.33 19.19 -25.25
C ARG A 9 -53.11 19.42 -24.35
N LEU A 10 -52.79 18.44 -23.49
CA LEU A 10 -51.62 18.52 -22.61
C LEU A 10 -50.83 17.20 -22.55
N ARG A 11 -50.50 16.61 -23.70
CA ARG A 11 -49.50 15.51 -23.77
C ARG A 11 -48.51 15.60 -24.93
N THR A 12 -48.48 16.70 -25.68
CA THR A 12 -47.54 16.91 -26.81
C THR A 12 -46.71 18.20 -26.71
N ALA A 13 -46.62 18.82 -25.52
CA ALA A 13 -45.75 19.97 -25.28
C ALA A 13 -44.54 19.66 -24.35
N ALA A 14 -44.52 18.49 -23.69
CA ALA A 14 -43.42 18.12 -22.79
C ALA A 14 -42.22 17.48 -23.51
N ALA A 15 -42.34 17.14 -24.79
CA ALA A 15 -41.25 16.52 -25.58
C ALA A 15 -40.49 17.51 -26.48
N LEU A 16 -40.92 18.78 -26.58
CA LEU A 16 -40.24 19.80 -27.39
C LEU A 16 -39.52 20.89 -26.60
N LEU A 17 -39.64 20.92 -25.26
CA LEU A 17 -38.94 21.90 -24.41
C LEU A 17 -37.68 21.34 -23.72
N ALA A 18 -37.45 20.03 -23.78
CA ALA A 18 -36.25 19.38 -23.22
C ALA A 18 -35.07 19.30 -24.20
N ILE A 19 -35.23 19.78 -25.45
CA ILE A 19 -34.19 19.73 -26.51
C ILE A 19 -33.70 21.14 -26.91
N LEU A 20 -34.15 22.20 -26.22
CA LEU A 20 -33.78 23.60 -26.49
C LEU A 20 -32.96 24.27 -25.37
N LEU A 21 -32.35 23.50 -24.47
CA LEU A 21 -31.44 24.00 -23.42
C LEU A 21 -29.96 23.63 -23.64
N ALA A 22 -29.60 23.16 -24.83
CA ALA A 22 -28.23 23.23 -25.29
C ALA A 22 -27.99 24.61 -25.91
N LEU A 23 -27.19 25.46 -25.22
CA LEU A 23 -26.67 26.79 -25.65
C LEU A 23 -27.40 28.06 -25.19
N SER A 24 -28.01 28.07 -24.01
CA SER A 24 -28.29 29.35 -23.33
C SER A 24 -27.06 29.75 -22.50
N ALA A 25 -26.23 30.66 -23.01
CA ALA A 25 -25.22 31.31 -22.18
C ALA A 25 -25.94 32.14 -21.10
N CYS A 26 -25.81 31.74 -19.84
CA CYS A 26 -26.31 32.50 -18.71
C CYS A 26 -25.21 33.42 -18.18
N THR A 27 -25.50 34.70 -18.02
CA THR A 27 -24.62 35.65 -17.35
C THR A 27 -25.05 35.80 -15.89
N ALA A 28 -24.10 35.69 -14.97
CA ALA A 28 -24.28 36.01 -13.56
C ALA A 28 -23.41 37.22 -13.20
N SER A 29 -24.00 38.22 -12.54
CA SER A 29 -23.28 39.39 -12.03
C SER A 29 -23.16 39.29 -10.51
N LEU A 30 -21.94 39.38 -9.99
CA LEU A 30 -21.65 39.34 -8.56
C LEU A 30 -21.35 40.75 -8.05
N ARG A 31 -21.85 41.10 -6.87
CA ARG A 31 -21.47 42.31 -6.12
C ARG A 31 -20.18 42.05 -5.32
N PRO A 32 -19.46 43.11 -4.89
CA PRO A 32 -18.31 42.95 -4.01
C PRO A 32 -18.64 42.11 -2.76
N GLY A 33 -17.93 41.01 -2.58
CA GLY A 33 -18.13 40.06 -1.46
C GLY A 33 -19.03 38.87 -1.75
N GLU A 34 -19.70 38.80 -2.91
CA GLU A 34 -20.48 37.63 -3.33
C GLU A 34 -19.59 36.55 -3.96
N THR A 35 -20.03 35.29 -3.89
CA THR A 35 -19.31 34.14 -4.46
C THR A 35 -20.25 33.31 -5.33
N LEU A 36 -19.71 32.72 -6.40
CA LEU A 36 -20.41 31.79 -7.29
C LEU A 36 -19.73 30.43 -7.24
N ILE A 37 -20.50 29.38 -6.93
CA ILE A 37 -20.02 27.99 -6.96
C ILE A 37 -20.60 27.31 -8.19
N VAL A 38 -19.73 26.86 -9.10
CA VAL A 38 -20.11 26.08 -10.29
C VAL A 38 -19.65 24.64 -10.12
N ARG A 39 -20.57 23.70 -10.33
CA ARG A 39 -20.28 22.25 -10.28
C ARG A 39 -20.57 21.65 -11.65
N CYS A 40 -19.59 20.94 -12.20
CA CYS A 40 -19.74 20.18 -13.43
C CYS A 40 -19.93 18.70 -13.03
N GLU A 41 -21.07 18.10 -13.35
CA GLU A 41 -21.39 16.72 -12.93
C GLU A 41 -20.45 15.68 -13.58
N ASP A 42 -20.09 15.86 -14.86
CA ASP A 42 -19.25 14.91 -15.62
C ASP A 42 -18.07 15.59 -16.35
N GLY A 43 -17.42 16.58 -15.72
CA GLY A 43 -16.36 17.35 -16.39
C GLY A 43 -15.50 18.21 -15.48
N SER A 44 -14.61 18.99 -16.08
CA SER A 44 -13.84 20.02 -15.38
C SER A 44 -14.38 21.41 -15.71
N LEU A 45 -14.21 22.34 -14.76
CA LEU A 45 -14.55 23.75 -14.96
C LEU A 45 -13.40 24.45 -15.68
N ALA A 46 -13.61 24.84 -16.93
CA ALA A 46 -12.73 25.73 -17.67
C ALA A 46 -13.09 27.19 -17.38
N VAL A 47 -12.10 27.98 -16.95
CA VAL A 47 -12.26 29.41 -16.66
C VAL A 47 -11.45 30.21 -17.68
N THR A 48 -12.10 31.05 -18.46
CA THR A 48 -11.45 31.96 -19.41
C THR A 48 -11.72 33.39 -19.01
N LYS A 49 -10.68 34.11 -18.55
CA LYS A 49 -10.80 35.55 -18.27
C LYS A 49 -11.08 36.32 -19.57
N LYS A 50 -12.13 37.14 -19.59
CA LYS A 50 -12.51 37.97 -20.76
C LYS A 50 -12.10 39.43 -20.61
N GLY A 51 -11.89 39.90 -19.38
CA GLY A 51 -11.45 41.26 -19.06
C GLY A 51 -11.21 41.44 -17.56
N GLU A 52 -11.05 42.70 -17.13
CA GLU A 52 -11.10 43.03 -15.70
C GLU A 52 -12.52 42.84 -15.18
N GLY A 53 -12.70 41.95 -14.19
CA GLY A 53 -14.01 41.67 -13.59
C GLY A 53 -14.90 40.70 -14.36
N GLU A 54 -14.47 40.15 -15.50
CA GLU A 54 -15.27 39.20 -16.29
C GLU A 54 -14.51 37.89 -16.59
N ALA A 55 -15.19 36.77 -16.33
CA ALA A 55 -14.70 35.44 -16.66
C ALA A 55 -15.83 34.60 -17.27
N HIS A 56 -15.50 33.89 -18.34
CA HIS A 56 -16.35 32.87 -18.94
C HIS A 56 -16.06 31.51 -18.29
N LEU A 57 -17.10 30.88 -17.76
CA LEU A 57 -17.05 29.58 -17.10
C LEU A 57 -17.71 28.54 -18.01
N ALA A 58 -17.00 27.46 -18.33
CA ALA A 58 -17.53 26.38 -19.15
C ALA A 58 -17.26 25.03 -18.51
N CYS A 59 -18.26 24.18 -18.39
CA CYS A 59 -18.04 22.77 -18.12
C CYS A 59 -17.56 22.10 -19.39
N VAL A 60 -16.34 21.58 -19.37
CA VAL A 60 -15.76 20.85 -20.49
C VAL A 60 -15.70 19.37 -20.13
N ALA A 61 -16.15 18.52 -21.05
CA ALA A 61 -15.93 17.09 -20.92
C ALA A 61 -14.43 16.85 -20.81
N VAL A 62 -14.01 15.97 -19.90
CA VAL A 62 -12.61 15.54 -19.81
C VAL A 62 -12.34 14.72 -21.07
N SER A 63 -11.86 15.39 -22.12
CA SER A 63 -11.30 14.68 -23.26
C SER A 63 -10.14 13.84 -22.74
N PRO A 64 -10.11 12.52 -22.96
CA PRO A 64 -8.94 11.72 -22.65
C PRO A 64 -7.81 12.29 -23.50
N THR A 65 -7.00 13.13 -22.87
CA THR A 65 -5.82 13.66 -23.52
C THR A 65 -4.93 12.44 -23.70
N PRO A 66 -4.46 12.11 -24.92
CA PRO A 66 -3.37 11.15 -25.06
C PRO A 66 -2.19 11.75 -24.33
N HIS A 67 -2.07 11.40 -23.05
CA HIS A 67 -0.98 11.82 -22.22
C HIS A 67 0.24 11.06 -22.74
N PRO A 68 1.38 11.73 -23.00
CA PRO A 68 2.62 11.00 -23.16
C PRO A 68 2.74 10.11 -21.93
N SER A 69 2.79 8.79 -22.14
CA SER A 69 3.16 7.85 -21.09
C SER A 69 4.46 8.40 -20.51
N PRO A 70 4.51 8.81 -19.22
CA PRO A 70 5.78 9.12 -18.61
C PRO A 70 6.59 7.85 -18.75
N THR A 71 7.65 7.90 -19.57
CA THR A 71 8.68 6.87 -19.51
C THR A 71 9.12 6.87 -18.05
N PRO A 72 9.00 5.77 -17.31
CA PRO A 72 9.47 5.73 -15.94
C PRO A 72 10.93 6.16 -15.95
N THR A 73 11.21 7.34 -15.40
CA THR A 73 12.58 7.76 -15.17
C THR A 73 13.15 6.73 -14.21
N ALA A 74 14.18 6.02 -14.65
CA ALA A 74 14.83 4.99 -13.86
C ALA A 74 15.10 5.52 -12.45
N THR A 75 14.56 4.81 -11.47
CA THR A 75 14.92 4.96 -10.05
C THR A 75 16.44 5.04 -9.95
N PRO A 76 17.02 5.96 -9.18
CA PRO A 76 18.46 5.96 -8.92
C PRO A 76 18.86 4.57 -8.46
N GLU A 77 19.78 3.94 -9.19
CA GLU A 77 20.24 2.59 -8.89
C GLU A 77 20.88 2.60 -7.48
N PRO A 78 20.34 1.84 -6.52
CA PRO A 78 21.00 1.65 -5.23
C PRO A 78 22.37 1.01 -5.45
N PRO A 79 23.35 1.23 -4.57
CA PRO A 79 24.73 0.80 -4.80
C PRO A 79 24.83 -0.71 -5.05
N ALA A 80 25.54 -1.05 -6.13
CA ALA A 80 26.04 -2.35 -6.57
C ALA A 80 25.31 -3.60 -6.03
N SER A 81 24.32 -4.05 -6.82
CA SER A 81 23.97 -5.46 -6.96
C SER A 81 25.24 -6.29 -7.22
N GLY A 82 25.46 -7.33 -6.42
CA GLY A 82 26.62 -8.21 -6.56
C GLY A 82 26.84 -9.17 -5.39
N ALA A 83 26.17 -8.94 -4.25
CA ALA A 83 26.09 -9.95 -3.21
C ALA A 83 25.30 -11.16 -3.73
N VAL A 84 25.97 -12.30 -3.78
CA VAL A 84 25.35 -13.59 -4.08
C VAL A 84 25.12 -14.34 -2.77
N GLY A 85 23.99 -15.03 -2.70
CA GLY A 85 23.66 -15.89 -1.58
C GLY A 85 24.47 -17.18 -1.61
N ARG A 86 24.15 -18.08 -0.70
CA ARG A 86 24.89 -19.34 -0.49
C ARG A 86 24.92 -20.22 -1.74
N CYS A 87 23.85 -20.17 -2.53
CA CYS A 87 23.67 -20.96 -3.74
C CYS A 87 23.99 -20.17 -5.02
N GLY A 88 24.57 -18.97 -4.92
CA GLY A 88 24.87 -18.10 -6.07
C GLY A 88 23.68 -17.26 -6.54
N GLU A 89 22.57 -17.27 -5.83
CA GLU A 89 21.37 -16.49 -6.11
C GLU A 89 21.57 -14.99 -5.85
N PRO A 90 20.93 -14.10 -6.62
CA PRO A 90 20.99 -12.67 -6.38
C PRO A 90 20.26 -12.32 -5.06
N MET A 91 20.96 -11.62 -4.16
CA MET A 91 20.37 -11.19 -2.88
C MET A 91 19.54 -9.90 -2.99
N ASP A 92 19.47 -9.27 -4.16
CA ASP A 92 18.64 -8.07 -4.36
C ASP A 92 17.33 -8.36 -5.13
N GLN A 93 17.08 -9.62 -5.48
CA GLN A 93 15.98 -10.03 -6.35
C GLN A 93 15.29 -11.27 -5.78
N TRP A 94 14.03 -11.47 -6.21
CA TRP A 94 13.32 -12.68 -5.87
C TRP A 94 14.03 -13.91 -6.41
N HIS A 95 14.07 -14.95 -5.59
CA HIS A 95 14.50 -16.28 -5.98
C HIS A 95 13.63 -17.32 -5.25
N PRO A 96 13.47 -18.52 -5.82
CA PRO A 96 12.80 -19.62 -5.13
C PRO A 96 13.66 -20.13 -3.95
N PRO A 97 13.08 -20.89 -2.99
CA PRO A 97 13.82 -21.52 -1.89
C PRO A 97 14.83 -22.58 -2.34
N VAL A 98 14.70 -23.07 -3.58
CA VAL A 98 15.62 -24.01 -4.21
C VAL A 98 15.99 -23.48 -5.58
N VAL A 99 17.27 -23.19 -5.77
CA VAL A 99 17.85 -22.75 -7.06
C VAL A 99 18.76 -23.83 -7.61
N ILE A 100 19.15 -23.71 -8.89
CA ILE A 100 20.24 -24.52 -9.44
C ILE A 100 21.56 -23.84 -9.06
N GLY A 101 22.37 -24.53 -8.26
CA GLY A 101 23.66 -24.03 -7.82
C GLY A 101 24.72 -24.03 -8.93
N PRO A 102 25.90 -23.46 -8.67
CA PRO A 102 26.99 -23.39 -9.65
C PRO A 102 27.50 -24.76 -10.11
N ASP A 103 27.26 -25.82 -9.32
CA ASP A 103 27.59 -27.21 -9.65
C ASP A 103 26.53 -27.92 -10.50
N GLY A 104 25.47 -27.20 -10.91
CA GLY A 104 24.37 -27.72 -11.72
C GLY A 104 23.34 -28.55 -10.94
N LYS A 105 23.40 -28.56 -9.61
CA LYS A 105 22.49 -29.35 -8.75
C LYS A 105 21.52 -28.45 -7.97
N PRO A 106 20.38 -28.98 -7.49
CA PRO A 106 19.51 -28.25 -6.58
C PRO A 106 20.26 -27.81 -5.32
N CYS A 107 20.17 -26.52 -4.99
CA CYS A 107 20.76 -25.91 -3.81
C CYS A 107 19.67 -25.18 -3.02
N TYR A 108 19.58 -25.47 -1.73
CA TYR A 108 18.60 -24.88 -0.81
C TYR A 108 19.16 -23.56 -0.26
N THR A 109 18.47 -22.45 -0.52
CA THR A 109 18.94 -21.10 -0.18
C THR A 109 18.88 -20.82 1.32
N GLY A 110 18.00 -21.52 2.04
CA GLY A 110 17.83 -21.40 3.49
C GLY A 110 16.62 -20.57 3.94
N HIS A 111 15.91 -19.94 3.00
CA HIS A 111 14.75 -19.08 3.21
C HIS A 111 13.86 -19.04 1.96
N GLU A 112 12.63 -18.53 2.07
CA GLU A 112 11.74 -18.31 0.93
C GLU A 112 11.26 -16.85 0.85
N HIS A 113 10.75 -16.42 -0.31
CA HIS A 113 10.33 -15.04 -0.56
C HIS A 113 8.86 -14.89 -0.95
N GLY A 114 8.04 -15.92 -0.76
CA GLY A 114 6.66 -15.93 -1.23
C GLY A 114 6.55 -16.01 -2.76
N ASP A 115 5.52 -15.37 -3.32
CA ASP A 115 5.27 -15.39 -4.76
C ASP A 115 6.34 -14.60 -5.54
N PRO A 116 6.74 -15.06 -6.74
CA PRO A 116 7.54 -14.24 -7.64
C PRO A 116 6.79 -13.00 -8.11
N PRO A 117 7.49 -11.90 -8.45
CA PRO A 117 6.90 -10.77 -9.15
C PRO A 117 6.18 -11.21 -10.43
N PRO A 118 4.89 -10.87 -10.63
CA PRO A 118 4.19 -11.16 -11.86
C PRO A 118 4.77 -10.41 -13.09
N ASP A 119 4.76 -11.06 -14.25
CA ASP A 119 5.30 -10.50 -15.51
C ASP A 119 4.70 -9.14 -15.90
N TRP A 120 3.45 -8.88 -15.52
CA TRP A 120 2.77 -7.62 -15.84
C TRP A 120 3.39 -6.40 -15.13
N ILE A 121 4.13 -6.61 -14.04
CA ILE A 121 4.89 -5.55 -13.37
C ILE A 121 6.05 -5.10 -14.27
N ALA A 122 6.80 -6.06 -14.80
CA ALA A 122 7.89 -5.80 -15.73
C ALA A 122 7.37 -5.19 -17.05
N ALA A 123 6.24 -5.70 -17.56
CA ALA A 123 5.59 -5.15 -18.74
C ALA A 123 5.12 -3.69 -18.55
N ALA A 124 4.81 -3.29 -17.32
CA ALA A 124 4.49 -1.90 -16.96
C ALA A 124 5.73 -1.03 -16.68
N GLY A 125 6.94 -1.57 -16.87
CA GLY A 125 8.21 -0.85 -16.74
C GLY A 125 8.79 -0.82 -15.33
N TYR A 126 8.27 -1.61 -14.39
CA TYR A 126 8.79 -1.68 -13.03
C TYR A 126 9.77 -2.85 -12.86
N THR A 127 10.78 -2.65 -12.03
CA THR A 127 11.68 -3.73 -11.57
C THR A 127 11.47 -3.93 -10.08
N VAL A 128 11.23 -5.18 -9.66
CA VAL A 128 11.11 -5.52 -8.24
C VAL A 128 12.47 -5.90 -7.70
N ARG A 129 12.94 -5.16 -6.68
CA ARG A 129 14.19 -5.43 -5.96
C ARG A 129 13.97 -5.37 -4.45
N PHE A 130 14.74 -6.13 -3.68
CA PHE A 130 14.71 -6.10 -2.21
C PHE A 130 15.41 -4.87 -1.64
N SER A 131 16.37 -4.32 -2.37
CA SER A 131 17.00 -3.05 -2.01
C SER A 131 16.33 -1.86 -2.70
N GLY A 132 16.15 -0.76 -1.97
CA GLY A 132 15.79 0.52 -2.57
C GLY A 132 15.66 1.66 -1.56
N PRO A 133 15.32 2.87 -2.05
CA PRO A 133 15.16 4.06 -1.21
C PRO A 133 14.01 3.92 -0.19
N PHE A 134 13.10 2.98 -0.41
CA PHE A 134 11.97 2.69 0.48
C PHE A 134 12.37 1.87 1.72
N ASN A 135 13.61 1.39 1.86
CA ASN A 135 14.01 0.64 3.05
C ASN A 135 14.14 1.53 4.28
N THR A 136 13.81 0.98 5.44
CA THR A 136 13.92 1.59 6.77
C THR A 136 15.37 1.77 7.21
N SER A 137 16.29 0.97 6.69
CA SER A 137 17.73 1.11 6.93
C SER A 137 18.57 0.39 5.87
N PRO A 138 19.86 0.72 5.73
CA PRO A 138 20.80 -0.12 4.98
C PRO A 138 20.93 -1.54 5.56
N GLN A 139 20.84 -1.70 6.89
CA GLN A 139 20.90 -3.00 7.55
C GLN A 139 19.75 -3.94 7.16
N GLU A 140 18.57 -3.41 6.80
CA GLU A 140 17.41 -4.21 6.38
C GLU A 140 17.75 -5.14 5.20
N ASN A 141 18.59 -4.71 4.25
CA ASN A 141 19.01 -5.56 3.13
C ASN A 141 19.99 -6.67 3.52
N VAL A 142 20.89 -6.40 4.47
CA VAL A 142 21.99 -7.31 4.79
C VAL A 142 21.56 -8.32 5.85
N GLU A 143 20.80 -7.87 6.84
CA GLU A 143 20.45 -8.67 8.02
C GLU A 143 19.06 -9.29 7.92
N LYS A 144 18.20 -8.73 7.05
CA LYS A 144 16.80 -9.09 6.97
C LYS A 144 16.30 -9.48 5.58
N HIS A 145 17.22 -9.75 4.63
CA HIS A 145 16.88 -10.28 3.29
C HIS A 145 15.75 -11.31 3.30
N ALA A 146 15.87 -12.34 4.16
CA ALA A 146 14.89 -13.41 4.29
C ALA A 146 13.46 -12.88 4.58
N GLY A 147 13.34 -11.79 5.34
CA GLY A 147 12.08 -11.15 5.71
C GLY A 147 11.35 -10.43 4.58
N MET A 148 11.95 -10.28 3.39
CA MET A 148 11.27 -9.73 2.21
C MET A 148 10.33 -10.77 1.59
N LYS A 149 9.02 -10.57 1.74
CA LYS A 149 7.97 -11.49 1.24
C LYS A 149 7.12 -10.84 0.15
N GLY A 150 7.00 -11.52 -0.98
CA GLY A 150 6.06 -11.23 -2.07
C GLY A 150 4.74 -12.00 -1.88
N PHE A 151 3.63 -11.36 -2.22
CA PHE A 151 2.30 -11.96 -2.19
C PHE A 151 1.51 -11.46 -3.40
N SER A 152 1.25 -12.35 -4.35
CA SER A 152 0.44 -12.08 -5.54
C SER A 152 -0.98 -12.59 -5.34
N THR A 153 -2.01 -11.78 -5.55
CA THR A 153 -3.39 -12.26 -5.42
C THR A 153 -4.32 -11.44 -6.30
N ARG A 154 -5.61 -11.77 -6.29
CA ARG A 154 -6.65 -10.99 -6.95
C ARG A 154 -7.77 -10.68 -5.97
N LEU A 155 -7.94 -9.41 -5.63
CA LEU A 155 -8.95 -8.95 -4.67
C LEU A 155 -9.89 -7.96 -5.36
N ASN A 156 -11.21 -8.17 -5.22
CA ASN A 156 -12.24 -7.31 -5.83
C ASN A 156 -12.02 -7.01 -7.33
N GLY A 157 -11.46 -7.97 -8.08
CA GLY A 157 -11.20 -7.82 -9.52
C GLY A 157 -9.88 -7.13 -9.89
N VAL A 158 -9.10 -6.69 -8.91
CA VAL A 158 -7.76 -6.09 -9.08
C VAL A 158 -6.70 -7.14 -8.83
N ASP A 159 -5.77 -7.32 -9.77
CA ASP A 159 -4.58 -8.15 -9.53
C ASP A 159 -3.59 -7.35 -8.68
N LEU A 160 -3.12 -7.92 -7.57
CA LEU A 160 -2.23 -7.28 -6.62
C LEU A 160 -0.93 -8.06 -6.53
N TYR A 161 0.16 -7.33 -6.37
CA TYR A 161 1.42 -7.86 -5.87
C TYR A 161 1.88 -6.97 -4.73
N PHE A 162 1.89 -7.53 -3.52
CA PHE A 162 2.35 -6.87 -2.31
C PHE A 162 3.71 -7.41 -1.93
N ARG A 163 4.66 -6.50 -1.68
CA ARG A 163 5.94 -6.84 -1.08
C ARG A 163 6.09 -6.09 0.23
N ILE A 164 6.49 -6.83 1.24
CA ILE A 164 6.66 -6.34 2.60
C ILE A 164 7.92 -6.92 3.21
N HIS A 165 8.56 -6.12 4.06
CA HIS A 165 9.54 -6.61 5.01
C HIS A 165 8.86 -7.01 6.33
N ALA A 166 8.54 -8.29 6.52
CA ALA A 166 7.95 -8.79 7.77
C ALA A 166 8.17 -10.30 7.98
N ALA A 167 8.78 -10.63 9.11
CA ALA A 167 8.93 -11.98 9.62
C ALA A 167 8.54 -12.10 11.10
N SER A 168 8.27 -13.33 11.54
CA SER A 168 7.84 -13.61 12.92
C SER A 168 9.01 -13.83 13.87
N ASN A 169 9.86 -12.81 13.99
CA ASN A 169 11.05 -12.84 14.83
C ASN A 169 11.30 -11.48 15.54
N PRO A 170 12.16 -11.44 16.58
CA PRO A 170 12.40 -10.21 17.36
C PRO A 170 12.95 -9.03 16.54
N MET A 171 13.78 -9.26 15.51
CA MET A 171 14.34 -8.19 14.68
C MET A 171 13.26 -7.40 13.93
N ASP A 172 12.19 -8.07 13.53
CA ASP A 172 11.09 -7.41 12.85
C ASP A 172 10.07 -6.83 13.81
N ARG A 173 9.76 -7.54 14.90
CA ARG A 173 8.83 -7.03 15.92
C ARG A 173 9.33 -5.78 16.62
N MET A 174 10.66 -5.58 16.74
CA MET A 174 11.23 -4.36 17.31
C MET A 174 11.02 -3.11 16.46
N SER A 175 10.62 -3.27 15.20
CA SER A 175 10.43 -2.15 14.28
C SER A 175 8.99 -1.64 14.35
N ARG A 176 8.81 -0.31 14.35
CA ARG A 176 7.49 0.32 14.23
C ARG A 176 7.05 0.40 12.76
N TYR A 177 7.98 0.81 11.92
CA TYR A 177 7.77 1.06 10.50
C TYR A 177 8.31 -0.10 9.69
N HIS A 178 7.53 -0.52 8.70
CA HIS A 178 7.89 -1.60 7.79
C HIS A 178 7.80 -1.11 6.37
N SER A 179 8.86 -1.35 5.61
CA SER A 179 8.90 -1.00 4.21
C SER A 179 7.90 -1.85 3.42
N TYR A 180 7.19 -1.22 2.49
CA TYR A 180 6.31 -1.93 1.57
C TYR A 180 6.37 -1.34 0.17
N GLN A 181 6.03 -2.20 -0.79
CA GLN A 181 5.64 -1.81 -2.13
C GLN A 181 4.37 -2.59 -2.50
N VAL A 182 3.46 -1.95 -3.23
CA VAL A 182 2.30 -2.63 -3.81
C VAL A 182 2.15 -2.19 -5.25
N TRP A 183 1.90 -3.17 -6.12
CA TRP A 183 1.47 -2.93 -7.48
C TRP A 183 0.05 -3.46 -7.62
N ALA A 184 -0.80 -2.72 -8.32
CA ALA A 184 -2.17 -3.12 -8.57
C ALA A 184 -2.50 -2.94 -10.05
N ARG A 185 -2.90 -4.02 -10.71
CA ARG A 185 -3.42 -3.98 -12.08
C ARG A 185 -4.94 -4.03 -12.04
N ASP A 186 -5.57 -2.96 -12.50
CA ASP A 186 -7.03 -2.84 -12.53
C ASP A 186 -7.66 -3.64 -13.70
N PRO A 187 -9.00 -3.77 -13.76
CA PRO A 187 -9.67 -4.48 -14.84
C PRO A 187 -9.46 -3.89 -16.25
N ALA A 188 -9.05 -2.62 -16.35
CA ALA A 188 -8.69 -1.98 -17.62
C ALA A 188 -7.24 -2.29 -18.04
N GLY A 189 -6.48 -3.00 -17.20
CA GLY A 189 -5.08 -3.35 -17.44
C GLY A 189 -4.09 -2.27 -17.02
N ASN A 190 -4.55 -1.16 -16.42
CA ASN A 190 -3.66 -0.11 -15.95
C ASN A 190 -3.00 -0.53 -14.63
N VAL A 191 -1.70 -0.24 -14.50
CA VAL A 191 -0.91 -0.60 -13.33
C VAL A 191 -0.68 0.62 -12.45
N SER A 192 -1.15 0.54 -11.22
CA SER A 192 -0.85 1.47 -10.13
C SER A 192 0.29 0.96 -9.27
N PHE A 193 1.01 1.86 -8.61
CA PHE A 193 2.17 1.58 -7.79
C PHE A 193 2.20 2.49 -6.55
N TRP A 194 2.37 1.87 -5.38
CA TRP A 194 2.56 2.54 -4.10
C TRP A 194 3.82 2.00 -3.42
N GLN A 195 4.50 2.87 -2.68
CA GLN A 195 5.63 2.48 -1.84
C GLN A 195 5.80 3.43 -0.65
N GLY A 196 6.32 2.92 0.44
CA GLY A 196 6.57 3.72 1.64
C GLY A 196 6.76 2.85 2.87
N TRP A 197 6.53 3.45 4.03
CA TRP A 197 6.54 2.77 5.32
C TRP A 197 5.15 2.80 5.91
N PHE A 198 4.60 1.64 6.25
CA PHE A 198 3.37 1.61 7.04
C PHE A 198 3.72 1.50 8.53
N ASP A 199 2.88 2.10 9.37
CA ASP A 199 3.02 2.10 10.82
C ASP A 199 2.31 0.87 11.41
N ALA A 200 3.06 -0.04 12.01
CA ALA A 200 2.54 -1.23 12.70
C ALA A 200 2.44 -1.02 14.24
N GLY A 201 2.59 0.22 14.69
CA GLY A 201 2.45 0.63 16.08
C GLY A 201 3.76 0.55 16.88
N ASP A 202 3.72 1.09 18.10
CA ASP A 202 4.85 1.11 19.01
C ASP A 202 5.30 -0.32 19.36
N PRO A 203 6.59 -0.67 19.18
CA PRO A 203 7.09 -2.03 19.40
C PRO A 203 7.16 -2.46 20.86
N ARG A 204 6.80 -1.59 21.82
CA ARG A 204 6.70 -1.94 23.23
C ARG A 204 5.48 -2.83 23.52
N PRO A 205 5.48 -3.58 24.63
CA PRO A 205 4.29 -4.28 25.12
C PRO A 205 3.12 -3.31 25.32
N ALA A 206 1.88 -3.75 25.05
CA ALA A 206 0.69 -2.94 25.32
C ALA A 206 0.53 -2.56 26.80
N SER A 207 1.04 -3.40 27.72
CA SER A 207 1.10 -3.08 29.15
C SER A 207 1.95 -1.85 29.49
N GLU A 208 2.80 -1.39 28.56
CA GLU A 208 3.64 -0.20 28.68
C GLU A 208 3.18 0.94 27.77
N GLY A 209 1.97 0.84 27.22
CA GLY A 209 1.41 1.78 26.25
C GLY A 209 1.90 1.56 24.82
N GLY A 210 2.45 0.38 24.51
CA GLY A 210 2.84 -0.01 23.16
C GLY A 210 1.73 -0.70 22.35
N ALA A 211 2.09 -1.32 21.23
CA ALA A 211 1.18 -1.97 20.27
C ALA A 211 1.48 -3.46 20.07
N ARG A 212 2.25 -4.08 20.96
CA ARG A 212 2.48 -5.54 20.98
C ARG A 212 1.54 -6.20 21.96
N VAL A 213 0.75 -7.12 21.44
CA VAL A 213 -0.34 -7.76 22.17
C VAL A 213 -0.29 -9.26 21.92
N PRO A 214 -0.11 -10.08 22.97
CA PRO A 214 -0.22 -11.51 22.80
C PRO A 214 -1.61 -11.92 22.30
N ARG A 215 -1.67 -12.83 21.34
CA ARG A 215 -2.96 -13.36 20.88
C ARG A 215 -3.57 -14.25 21.92
N ARG A 216 -4.85 -14.01 22.20
CA ARG A 216 -5.66 -14.74 23.17
C ARG A 216 -6.99 -15.12 22.54
N ARG A 217 -7.62 -16.20 23.04
CA ARG A 217 -8.98 -16.57 22.64
C ARG A 217 -10.01 -15.49 23.03
N ASN A 218 -9.80 -14.80 24.14
CA ASN A 218 -10.65 -13.73 24.65
C ASN A 218 -9.79 -12.47 24.84
N PRO A 219 -9.53 -11.68 23.78
CA PRO A 219 -8.77 -10.45 23.89
C PRO A 219 -9.54 -9.37 24.67
N SER A 220 -8.83 -8.49 25.35
CA SER A 220 -9.39 -7.26 25.91
C SER A 220 -9.59 -6.20 24.83
N PRO A 221 -10.41 -5.15 25.05
CA PRO A 221 -10.58 -4.09 24.05
C PRO A 221 -9.29 -3.38 23.64
N ALA A 222 -8.31 -3.27 24.53
CA ALA A 222 -6.99 -2.70 24.20
C ALA A 222 -6.20 -3.60 23.26
N GLU A 223 -6.48 -4.91 23.28
CA GLU A 223 -5.87 -5.94 22.44
C GLU A 223 -6.50 -6.03 21.04
N GLU A 224 -7.54 -5.22 20.78
CA GLU A 224 -8.26 -5.16 19.50
C GLU A 224 -8.04 -3.84 18.73
N GLN A 225 -7.35 -2.86 19.33
CA GLN A 225 -7.13 -1.54 18.71
C GLN A 225 -5.93 -1.57 17.73
N ARG A 226 -6.12 -1.04 16.51
CA ARG A 226 -5.09 -0.91 15.47
C ARG A 226 -4.42 0.49 15.51
N PRO A 227 -3.15 0.65 15.10
CA PRO A 227 -2.22 -0.37 14.63
C PRO A 227 -1.75 -1.30 15.75
N ILE A 228 -1.47 -2.56 15.40
CA ILE A 228 -1.13 -3.59 16.37
C ILE A 228 -0.33 -4.71 15.71
N ILE A 229 0.57 -5.32 16.47
CA ILE A 229 1.14 -6.62 16.11
C ILE A 229 0.71 -7.60 17.19
N ALA A 230 -0.20 -8.47 16.78
CA ALA A 230 -0.80 -9.51 17.58
C ALA A 230 0.13 -10.73 17.56
N VAL A 231 1.00 -10.81 18.56
CA VAL A 231 2.13 -11.75 18.65
C VAL A 231 1.74 -13.10 19.26
N CYS A 232 2.52 -14.14 18.97
CA CYS A 232 2.34 -15.46 19.58
C CYS A 232 3.33 -15.65 20.74
N ASP A 233 2.83 -15.72 21.97
CA ASP A 233 3.62 -16.14 23.14
C ASP A 233 3.39 -17.63 23.47
N ALA A 234 4.06 -18.13 24.50
CA ALA A 234 3.90 -19.52 24.95
C ALA A 234 2.45 -19.88 25.29
N THR A 235 1.67 -18.94 25.82
CA THR A 235 0.25 -19.17 26.11
C THR A 235 -0.58 -19.18 24.83
N SER A 236 -0.30 -18.29 23.88
CA SER A 236 -0.96 -18.30 22.55
C SER A 236 -0.80 -19.67 21.90
N VAL A 237 0.43 -20.20 21.85
CA VAL A 237 0.70 -21.52 21.28
C VAL A 237 0.01 -22.64 22.06
N ALA A 238 0.03 -22.61 23.40
CA ALA A 238 -0.70 -23.57 24.23
C ALA A 238 -2.23 -23.53 24.01
N GLN A 239 -2.77 -22.40 23.55
CA GLN A 239 -4.18 -22.23 23.17
C GLN A 239 -4.46 -22.64 21.71
N GLY A 240 -3.46 -23.13 20.97
CA GLY A 240 -3.57 -23.47 19.55
C GLY A 240 -3.54 -22.25 18.63
N ILE A 241 -3.04 -21.11 19.11
CA ILE A 241 -2.95 -19.85 18.35
C ILE A 241 -1.50 -19.65 17.92
N GLY A 242 -1.16 -20.18 16.74
CA GLY A 242 0.18 -20.13 16.15
C GLY A 242 0.36 -19.10 15.02
N CYS A 243 -0.60 -18.19 14.83
CA CYS A 243 -0.54 -17.19 13.77
C CYS A 243 -0.35 -15.78 14.33
N GLU A 244 0.74 -15.13 13.98
CA GLU A 244 1.00 -13.73 14.29
C GLU A 244 0.30 -12.82 13.27
N GLN A 245 -0.26 -11.70 13.71
CA GLN A 245 -0.98 -10.77 12.83
C GLN A 245 -0.46 -9.34 12.97
N TRP A 246 -0.27 -8.69 11.85
CA TRP A 246 0.30 -7.35 11.72
C TRP A 246 -0.74 -6.47 11.06
N TYR A 247 -1.18 -5.39 11.71
CA TYR A 247 -2.15 -4.46 11.14
C TYR A 247 -1.55 -3.06 11.08
N SER A 248 -1.57 -2.46 9.89
CA SER A 248 -1.13 -1.10 9.69
C SER A 248 -2.10 -0.10 10.32
N ALA A 249 -1.60 1.11 10.60
CA ALA A 249 -2.44 2.23 10.97
C ALA A 249 -3.40 2.54 9.79
N PRO A 250 -4.72 2.52 10.01
CA PRO A 250 -5.67 2.69 8.93
C PRO A 250 -5.59 4.11 8.35
N GLY A 251 -5.56 4.21 7.02
CA GLY A 251 -5.53 5.49 6.31
C GLY A 251 -4.28 6.32 6.59
N GLN A 252 -3.14 5.69 6.84
CA GLN A 252 -1.85 6.37 7.02
C GLN A 252 -0.82 5.92 5.97
N PRO A 253 -0.67 6.69 4.86
CA PRO A 253 -1.41 7.90 4.50
C PRO A 253 -2.81 7.61 3.92
N ASP A 254 -3.64 8.65 3.86
CA ASP A 254 -5.04 8.58 3.41
C ASP A 254 -5.21 8.10 1.96
N TRP A 255 -4.20 8.33 1.11
CA TRP A 255 -4.14 7.89 -0.28
C TRP A 255 -3.64 6.46 -0.49
N SER A 256 -3.14 5.80 0.56
CA SER A 256 -2.57 4.45 0.48
C SER A 256 -3.51 3.38 1.02
N TRP A 257 -2.98 2.16 1.09
CA TRP A 257 -3.65 0.93 1.45
C TRP A 257 -3.71 0.73 2.98
N ASP A 258 -4.76 0.08 3.44
CA ASP A 258 -4.77 -0.59 4.74
C ASP A 258 -4.34 -2.04 4.55
N PHE A 259 -3.36 -2.49 5.34
CA PHE A 259 -2.88 -3.86 5.29
C PHE A 259 -3.09 -4.59 6.62
N GLY A 260 -3.51 -5.84 6.51
CA GLY A 260 -3.34 -6.88 7.50
C GLY A 260 -2.44 -7.97 6.93
N TRP A 261 -1.41 -8.36 7.66
CA TRP A 261 -0.50 -9.44 7.27
C TRP A 261 -0.44 -10.47 8.38
N THR A 262 -0.79 -11.71 8.08
CA THR A 262 -0.76 -12.80 9.04
C THR A 262 0.31 -13.81 8.65
N ILE A 263 1.12 -14.24 9.63
CA ILE A 263 2.13 -15.30 9.50
C ILE A 263 1.70 -16.44 10.42
N CYS A 264 1.22 -17.53 9.83
CA CYS A 264 0.87 -18.77 10.52
C CYS A 264 2.08 -19.69 10.61
N GLY A 265 2.24 -20.33 11.77
CA GLY A 265 3.47 -21.01 12.15
C GLY A 265 4.54 -19.99 12.56
N ALA A 266 4.21 -19.12 13.53
CA ALA A 266 5.14 -18.11 14.05
C ALA A 266 6.51 -18.73 14.37
N THR A 267 7.60 -18.19 13.82
CA THR A 267 8.94 -18.82 13.90
C THR A 267 9.58 -18.71 15.28
N THR A 268 9.27 -17.64 16.02
CA THR A 268 9.72 -17.46 17.40
C THR A 268 8.56 -17.12 18.32
N LEU A 269 8.67 -17.52 19.59
CA LEU A 269 7.77 -17.02 20.63
C LEU A 269 8.12 -15.56 20.94
N TYR A 270 7.09 -14.76 21.20
CA TYR A 270 7.25 -13.41 21.74
C TYR A 270 7.60 -13.43 23.22
N GLN A 271 8.55 -12.58 23.60
CA GLN A 271 8.86 -12.28 25.00
C GLN A 271 8.84 -10.77 25.25
N PRO A 272 8.18 -10.29 26.32
CA PRO A 272 8.32 -8.91 26.74
C PRO A 272 9.80 -8.54 26.93
N GLY A 273 10.24 -7.45 26.33
CA GLY A 273 11.64 -6.99 26.39
C GLY A 273 12.55 -7.55 25.29
N GLU A 274 12.07 -8.39 24.37
CA GLU A 274 12.89 -8.97 23.30
C GLU A 274 13.57 -7.92 22.40
N ASN A 275 13.06 -6.69 22.36
CA ASN A 275 13.67 -5.56 21.65
C ASN A 275 15.10 -5.26 22.11
N ALA A 276 15.44 -5.52 23.38
CA ALA A 276 16.78 -5.25 23.92
C ALA A 276 17.85 -6.20 23.37
N THR A 277 17.45 -7.39 22.90
CA THR A 277 18.33 -8.45 22.37
C THR A 277 17.90 -8.90 20.98
N ALA A 278 17.15 -8.06 20.25
CA ALA A 278 16.50 -8.47 19.01
C ALA A 278 17.48 -9.01 17.95
N TYR A 279 18.71 -8.48 17.90
CA TYR A 279 19.77 -8.94 17.00
C TYR A 279 20.57 -10.15 17.51
N ASP A 280 20.46 -10.49 18.80
CA ASP A 280 21.10 -11.67 19.39
C ASP A 280 20.20 -12.90 19.19
N ARG A 281 20.44 -13.61 18.09
CA ARG A 281 19.70 -14.83 17.71
C ARG A 281 19.75 -15.93 18.78
N SER A 282 20.74 -15.94 19.66
CA SER A 282 20.83 -16.94 20.73
C SER A 282 19.76 -16.76 21.80
N THR A 283 19.17 -15.56 21.89
CA THR A 283 18.08 -15.26 22.82
C THR A 283 16.69 -15.62 22.28
N TRP A 284 16.59 -15.98 21.00
CA TRP A 284 15.30 -16.26 20.38
C TRP A 284 14.78 -17.64 20.78
N ILE A 285 13.52 -17.69 21.20
CA ILE A 285 12.85 -18.96 21.49
C ILE A 285 12.15 -19.45 20.23
N LEU A 286 12.76 -20.44 19.57
CA LEU A 286 12.23 -21.05 18.36
C LEU A 286 11.00 -21.91 18.67
N THR A 287 9.99 -21.86 17.80
CA THR A 287 8.80 -22.72 17.89
C THR A 287 8.97 -24.06 17.16
N GLY A 288 9.92 -24.13 16.23
CA GLY A 288 10.07 -25.23 15.26
C GLY A 288 9.29 -25.02 13.95
N GLU A 289 8.47 -23.97 13.86
CA GLU A 289 7.73 -23.61 12.66
C GLU A 289 8.57 -22.70 11.73
N THR A 290 8.17 -22.64 10.46
CA THR A 290 8.89 -21.90 9.39
C THR A 290 8.17 -20.64 8.91
N GLY A 291 6.94 -20.37 9.37
CA GLY A 291 6.21 -19.14 9.02
C GLY A 291 5.82 -19.02 7.54
N VAL A 292 5.60 -20.15 6.86
CA VAL A 292 5.32 -20.19 5.41
C VAL A 292 3.85 -20.18 5.03
N GLU A 293 2.95 -20.22 6.00
CA GLU A 293 1.53 -19.98 5.75
C GLU A 293 1.21 -18.53 6.05
N ARG A 294 0.66 -17.80 5.07
CA ARG A 294 0.44 -16.37 5.17
C ARG A 294 -0.90 -15.96 4.65
N ARG A 295 -1.45 -14.92 5.24
CA ARG A 295 -2.66 -14.27 4.75
C ARG A 295 -2.44 -12.78 4.59
N LEU A 296 -2.84 -12.27 3.44
CA LEU A 296 -2.95 -10.85 3.17
C LEU A 296 -4.41 -10.43 3.34
N GLU A 297 -4.64 -9.35 4.08
CA GLU A 297 -5.85 -8.54 4.05
C GLU A 297 -5.43 -7.17 3.50
N ALA A 298 -6.05 -6.71 2.42
CA ALA A 298 -5.68 -5.44 1.80
C ALA A 298 -6.92 -4.64 1.44
N ALA A 299 -6.97 -3.36 1.76
CA ALA A 299 -8.06 -2.48 1.36
C ALA A 299 -7.53 -1.16 0.83
N TRP A 300 -8.13 -0.66 -0.23
CA TRP A 300 -7.86 0.65 -0.80
C TRP A 300 -9.16 1.27 -1.30
N TYR A 301 -9.37 2.54 -0.98
CA TYR A 301 -10.65 3.19 -1.18
C TYR A 301 -10.47 4.43 -2.05
N ALA A 302 -11.04 4.37 -3.26
CA ALA A 302 -10.92 5.44 -4.25
C ALA A 302 -11.41 6.81 -3.74
N PHE A 303 -12.35 6.80 -2.79
CA PHE A 303 -12.95 8.02 -2.24
C PHE A 303 -12.12 8.69 -1.13
N ARG A 304 -11.12 8.01 -0.54
CA ARG A 304 -10.36 8.58 0.58
C ARG A 304 -9.52 9.78 0.17
N ASN A 305 -8.97 9.72 -1.04
CA ASN A 305 -8.14 10.78 -1.57
C ASN A 305 -8.35 10.91 -3.10
N PRO A 306 -8.48 12.13 -3.63
CA PRO A 306 -8.73 12.37 -5.05
C PRO A 306 -7.49 12.20 -5.94
N ILE A 307 -6.28 12.05 -5.39
CA ILE A 307 -5.04 12.05 -6.17
C ILE A 307 -4.98 10.88 -7.15
N ARG A 308 -4.65 11.17 -8.40
CA ARG A 308 -4.46 10.20 -9.50
C ARG A 308 -3.31 10.66 -10.37
N GLY A 309 -2.76 9.74 -11.14
CA GLY A 309 -1.54 9.95 -11.91
C GLY A 309 -0.28 9.83 -11.05
N ALA A 310 0.82 10.34 -11.58
CA ALA A 310 2.11 10.32 -10.92
C ALA A 310 2.22 11.42 -9.87
N PHE A 311 2.81 11.12 -8.73
CA PHE A 311 3.14 12.08 -7.69
C PHE A 311 4.31 11.56 -6.84
N VAL A 312 4.84 12.43 -5.98
CA VAL A 312 5.93 12.09 -5.07
C VAL A 312 5.44 12.29 -3.64
N ALA A 313 5.83 11.37 -2.75
CA ALA A 313 5.54 11.49 -1.33
C ALA A 313 6.74 11.06 -0.48
N THR A 314 6.84 11.55 0.76
CA THR A 314 7.82 11.04 1.73
C THR A 314 7.52 9.57 2.07
N GLN A 315 8.48 8.86 2.66
CA GLN A 315 8.25 7.48 3.11
C GLN A 315 7.11 7.35 4.13
N PHE A 316 6.73 8.44 4.79
CA PHE A 316 5.61 8.51 5.73
C PHE A 316 4.27 8.88 5.09
N GLY A 317 4.28 9.15 3.78
CA GLY A 317 3.08 9.41 3.01
C GLY A 317 2.73 10.89 2.80
N GLU A 318 3.61 11.82 3.15
CA GLU A 318 3.36 13.25 2.94
C GLU A 318 3.64 13.61 1.48
N ILE A 319 2.61 14.08 0.76
CA ILE A 319 2.76 14.48 -0.65
C ILE A 319 3.66 15.73 -0.74
N VAL A 320 4.62 15.68 -1.66
CA VAL A 320 5.61 16.73 -1.92
C VAL A 320 5.51 17.27 -3.34
N SER A 321 6.11 18.43 -3.61
CA SER A 321 6.09 19.03 -4.96
C SER A 321 6.93 18.26 -5.98
N GLY A 322 7.87 17.44 -5.51
CA GLY A 322 8.77 16.62 -6.31
C GLY A 322 9.97 16.17 -5.47
N HIS A 323 10.96 15.53 -6.10
CA HIS A 323 12.17 15.06 -5.42
C HIS A 323 13.05 16.19 -4.87
N ASP A 324 12.95 17.39 -5.43
CA ASP A 324 13.69 18.58 -4.97
C ASP A 324 12.99 19.33 -3.82
N ASP A 325 11.83 18.85 -3.35
CA ASP A 325 11.16 19.44 -2.18
C ASP A 325 12.11 19.41 -0.97
N PRO A 326 12.27 20.51 -0.22
CA PRO A 326 13.17 20.56 0.94
C PRO A 326 12.89 19.46 1.97
N ARG A 327 11.66 18.93 2.03
CA ARG A 327 11.32 17.78 2.88
C ARG A 327 12.08 16.52 2.50
N CYS A 328 12.45 16.32 1.23
CA CYS A 328 13.12 15.12 0.72
C CYS A 328 14.58 14.98 1.21
N SER A 329 15.25 16.11 1.48
CA SER A 329 16.61 16.13 2.05
C SER A 329 16.62 16.36 3.56
N GLY A 330 15.46 16.66 4.15
CA GLY A 330 15.29 16.95 5.57
C GLY A 330 15.16 15.71 6.45
N THR A 331 14.69 15.95 7.66
CA THR A 331 14.39 14.92 8.65
C THR A 331 13.01 15.12 9.22
N THR A 332 12.31 14.04 9.53
CA THR A 332 11.04 14.07 10.24
C THR A 332 11.18 13.32 11.57
N THR A 333 10.74 13.96 12.66
CA THR A 333 10.66 13.30 13.97
C THR A 333 9.26 12.75 14.17
N LYS A 334 9.14 11.43 14.31
CA LYS A 334 7.90 10.75 14.68
C LYS A 334 8.13 9.90 15.92
N TYR A 335 7.26 10.07 16.91
CA TYR A 335 7.28 9.28 18.16
C TYR A 335 8.64 9.30 18.87
N GLY A 336 9.29 10.47 18.92
CA GLY A 336 10.58 10.65 19.57
C GLY A 336 11.80 10.14 18.78
N VAL A 337 11.59 9.54 17.61
CA VAL A 337 12.67 9.09 16.72
C VAL A 337 12.77 10.02 15.51
N THR A 338 13.99 10.41 15.16
CA THR A 338 14.25 11.28 14.00
C THR A 338 14.75 10.45 12.83
N TYR A 339 14.06 10.57 11.70
CA TYR A 339 14.34 9.83 10.48
C TYR A 339 14.83 10.80 9.42
N ARG A 340 15.82 10.36 8.63
CA ARG A 340 16.11 11.03 7.36
C ARG A 340 14.96 10.76 6.40
N ASN A 341 14.46 11.81 5.77
CA ASN A 341 13.38 11.66 4.81
C ASN A 341 13.90 11.06 3.50
N VAL A 342 13.01 10.32 2.85
CA VAL A 342 13.19 9.84 1.49
C VAL A 342 11.89 10.11 0.75
N CYS A 343 12.00 10.69 -0.44
CA CYS A 343 10.88 10.93 -1.32
C CYS A 343 10.81 9.82 -2.36
N LEU A 344 9.60 9.30 -2.55
CA LEU A 344 9.33 8.09 -3.29
C LEU A 344 8.27 8.38 -4.36
N ASP A 345 8.53 7.93 -5.58
CA ASP A 345 7.57 8.00 -6.66
C ASP A 345 6.37 7.11 -6.38
N GLN A 346 5.19 7.62 -6.72
CA GLN A 346 3.90 6.95 -6.60
C GLN A 346 3.14 7.09 -7.92
N TYR A 347 2.25 6.16 -8.21
CA TYR A 347 1.35 6.28 -9.35
C TYR A 347 0.02 5.59 -9.06
N ILE A 348 -1.09 6.33 -9.18
CA ILE A 348 -2.44 5.76 -9.05
C ILE A 348 -3.18 5.95 -10.37
N ALA A 349 -3.48 4.86 -11.06
CA ALA A 349 -4.24 4.90 -12.29
C ALA A 349 -5.62 5.57 -12.06
N PRO A 350 -6.08 6.49 -12.91
CA PRO A 350 -7.40 7.12 -12.78
C PRO A 350 -8.56 6.12 -12.70
N THR A 351 -8.38 4.94 -13.30
CA THR A 351 -9.35 3.84 -13.37
C THR A 351 -9.29 2.89 -12.17
N MET A 352 -8.33 3.07 -11.24
CA MET A 352 -8.15 2.19 -10.09
C MET A 352 -9.43 2.13 -9.25
N PRO A 353 -10.08 0.95 -9.13
CA PRO A 353 -11.30 0.81 -8.36
C PRO A 353 -10.99 0.56 -6.87
N THR A 354 -12.00 0.74 -6.04
CA THR A 354 -11.95 0.36 -4.62
C THR A 354 -11.72 -1.15 -4.46
N VAL A 355 -10.81 -1.52 -3.57
CA VAL A 355 -10.64 -2.88 -3.02
C VAL A 355 -11.07 -2.82 -1.56
N ALA A 356 -12.13 -3.54 -1.19
CA ALA A 356 -12.74 -3.39 0.12
C ALA A 356 -13.35 -4.70 0.63
N PHE A 357 -13.50 -4.79 1.95
CA PHE A 357 -14.21 -5.86 2.61
C PHE A 357 -15.70 -5.88 2.21
N PRO A 358 -16.32 -7.08 2.09
CA PRO A 358 -15.73 -8.42 2.16
C PRO A 358 -15.00 -8.84 0.87
N GLY A 359 -14.19 -9.90 0.97
CA GLY A 359 -13.49 -10.48 -0.20
C GLY A 359 -12.14 -9.85 -0.52
N ASN A 360 -11.56 -9.13 0.45
CA ASN A 360 -10.31 -8.42 0.32
C ASN A 360 -9.15 -9.12 1.07
N SER A 361 -9.24 -10.44 1.17
CA SER A 361 -8.20 -11.23 1.81
C SER A 361 -7.99 -12.57 1.14
N ASP A 362 -6.75 -13.05 1.14
CA ASP A 362 -6.34 -14.32 0.55
C ASP A 362 -5.28 -14.98 1.44
N GLN A 363 -5.27 -16.31 1.49
CA GLN A 363 -4.37 -17.10 2.33
C GLN A 363 -3.69 -18.17 1.50
N LYS A 364 -2.37 -18.28 1.69
CA LYS A 364 -1.51 -19.16 0.91
C LYS A 364 -0.51 -19.87 1.81
N ARG A 365 -0.08 -21.04 1.36
CA ARG A 365 1.06 -21.76 1.94
C ARG A 365 2.16 -21.84 0.89
N TYR A 366 3.36 -21.42 1.27
CA TYR A 366 4.53 -21.41 0.40
C TYR A 366 5.38 -22.66 0.61
N PRO A 367 6.12 -23.11 -0.42
CA PRO A 367 7.09 -24.19 -0.27
C PRO A 367 8.18 -23.80 0.74
N ASP A 368 8.48 -24.70 1.67
CA ASP A 368 9.49 -24.52 2.72
C ASP A 368 10.71 -25.47 2.66
N PRO A 369 11.06 -26.11 1.53
CA PRO A 369 12.16 -27.06 1.53
C PRO A 369 13.49 -26.36 1.86
N GLY A 370 14.15 -26.82 2.92
CA GLY A 370 15.43 -26.28 3.38
C GLY A 370 15.35 -24.91 4.05
N VAL A 371 14.15 -24.38 4.32
CA VAL A 371 13.96 -23.12 5.04
C VAL A 371 14.42 -23.27 6.50
N THR A 372 15.14 -22.27 6.99
CA THR A 372 15.67 -22.17 8.35
C THR A 372 15.32 -20.82 8.96
N VAL A 373 15.39 -20.69 10.29
CA VAL A 373 15.14 -19.42 10.98
C VAL A 373 16.44 -18.60 11.08
N PRO A 374 16.44 -17.27 10.86
CA PRO A 374 15.30 -16.44 10.45
C PRO A 374 14.84 -16.74 9.02
N ASN A 375 13.53 -16.94 8.87
CA ASN A 375 12.83 -16.95 7.60
C ASN A 375 12.02 -15.67 7.46
#